data_AF-A0A7K4CHT6-F1
#
_entry.id   AF-A0A7K4CHT6-F1
#
_cell.length_a   1.000
_cell.length_b   1.000
_cell.length_c   1.000
_cell.angle_alpha   90.00
_cell.angle_beta   90.00
_cell.angle_gamma   90.00
#
_symmetry.space_group_name_H-M   'P 1'
#
loop_
_entity.id
_entity.type
_entity.pdbx_description
1 polymer ?
#
loop_
_entity_poly.entity_id
_entity_poly.type
_entity_poly.pdbx_seq_one_letter_code
_entity_poly.pdbx_strand_id
1 'polypeptide(L)'
;MRVFVDGREIELGEGACLGDALVKAGADPAEGAIVGVVSGRGERSRQTNSYWLNTTKGKLRIELLNTDLQNVWHESVAKIQGCEVRWASADGIAFGPFASSLSFSREAHEYNRWDVVLGAAGFEAEKTHLIFVRRRHAAVYGAPIDGGRLAHVVGGKNTLDRLETGDKILGIEPVVEWQDLTEKLATMDRSLPLGDGMEIFTQIIVELIEDAPEGAEFFLALTRDGTFKVDSVSSSYISSDQLLTEPIVFEHREPRLEGAVTVRTSGRGLGRIFIYKADRTSNPGHSVVARVNSGMDLVKLAEPGQLVTVRVKPERIILMGSKLADALSLLKAQGIESEVEGHTGDDAVVVAQDPKTTMQILKDRKVKLVAIPASHLISIELYYDKAPKTLDYFRHVTGLKERPVGPLPVYFVYENTLLFKPQIDAVGYKELLPENKPTGLVPAGAIGVSNQVAKKIGLVGVRLVQDKRYGPSGEKFEATNIIGRVLEPEKLQDVKEGETIYVQEVRK
;
A
#
# COMPACT_ATOMS: atom_id res chain seq x y z
N MET A 1 17.61 -18.56 -18.95
CA MET A 1 17.38 -18.39 -17.50
C MET A 1 15.89 -18.19 -17.24
N ARG A 2 15.39 -18.61 -16.09
CA ARG A 2 14.02 -18.43 -15.62
C ARG A 2 14.01 -17.39 -14.51
N VAL A 3 13.15 -16.40 -14.61
CA VAL A 3 12.94 -15.38 -13.57
C VAL A 3 11.45 -15.24 -13.29
N PHE A 4 11.08 -14.67 -12.16
CA PHE A 4 9.68 -14.47 -11.79
C PHE A 4 9.39 -12.98 -11.69
N VAL A 5 8.47 -12.46 -12.50
CA VAL A 5 8.02 -11.06 -12.42
C VAL A 5 6.61 -11.03 -11.85
N ASP A 6 6.43 -10.41 -10.69
CA ASP A 6 5.18 -10.40 -9.92
C ASP A 6 4.56 -11.80 -9.73
N GLY A 7 5.41 -12.80 -9.51
CA GLY A 7 5.02 -14.20 -9.34
C GLY A 7 4.79 -14.97 -10.64
N ARG A 8 4.94 -14.34 -11.81
CA ARG A 8 4.79 -14.99 -13.13
C ARG A 8 6.15 -15.41 -13.68
N GLU A 9 6.30 -16.67 -14.02
CA GLU A 9 7.53 -17.22 -14.60
C GLU A 9 7.77 -16.70 -16.03
N ILE A 10 9.00 -16.29 -16.31
CA ILE A 10 9.45 -15.77 -17.60
C ILE A 10 10.79 -16.39 -17.95
N GLU A 11 10.89 -16.95 -19.16
CA GLU A 11 12.16 -17.39 -19.72
C GLU A 11 12.88 -16.24 -20.41
N LEU A 12 14.17 -16.06 -20.14
CA LEU A 12 15.03 -15.06 -20.77
C LEU A 12 16.30 -15.71 -21.32
N GLY A 13 16.92 -15.08 -22.32
CA GLY A 13 18.24 -15.46 -22.81
C GLY A 13 19.32 -15.27 -21.73
N GLU A 14 20.48 -15.91 -21.89
CA GLU A 14 21.63 -15.66 -21.00
C GLU A 14 22.10 -14.20 -21.12
N GLY A 15 22.49 -13.59 -19.99
CA GLY A 15 22.93 -12.19 -19.93
C GLY A 15 21.82 -11.14 -19.98
N ALA A 16 20.54 -11.55 -19.94
CA ALA A 16 19.41 -10.63 -19.87
C ALA A 16 19.45 -9.73 -18.63
N CYS A 17 18.90 -8.52 -18.78
CA CYS A 17 18.82 -7.52 -17.73
C CYS A 17 17.38 -7.32 -17.23
N LEU A 18 17.23 -6.50 -16.18
CA LEU A 18 15.94 -6.15 -15.61
C LEU A 18 14.98 -5.57 -16.66
N GLY A 19 15.47 -4.71 -17.56
CA GLY A 19 14.68 -4.14 -18.64
C GLY A 19 14.07 -5.19 -19.56
N ASP A 20 14.83 -6.23 -19.91
CA ASP A 20 14.34 -7.33 -20.76
C ASP A 20 13.22 -8.11 -20.08
N ALA A 21 13.35 -8.36 -18.77
CA ALA A 21 12.34 -9.04 -17.97
C ALA A 21 11.04 -8.23 -17.90
N LEU A 22 11.13 -6.92 -17.66
CA LEU A 22 9.96 -6.03 -17.61
C LEU A 22 9.21 -5.98 -18.94
N VAL A 23 9.95 -5.81 -20.05
CA VAL A 23 9.35 -5.80 -21.41
C VAL A 23 8.66 -7.13 -21.69
N LYS A 24 9.31 -8.26 -21.41
CA LYS A 24 8.72 -9.59 -21.66
C LYS A 24 7.52 -9.89 -20.75
N ALA A 25 7.50 -9.34 -19.54
CA ALA A 25 6.37 -9.44 -18.62
C ALA A 25 5.18 -8.56 -19.03
N GLY A 26 5.40 -7.54 -19.88
CA GLY A 26 4.45 -6.45 -20.07
C GLY A 26 4.26 -5.62 -18.80
N ALA A 27 5.29 -5.56 -17.94
CA ALA A 27 5.27 -4.79 -16.72
C ALA A 27 5.82 -3.38 -16.98
N ASP A 28 5.07 -2.36 -16.59
CA ASP A 28 5.45 -0.96 -16.73
C ASP A 28 5.35 -0.26 -15.37
N PRO A 29 6.40 -0.35 -14.52
CA PRO A 29 6.45 0.39 -13.27
C PRO A 29 6.37 1.89 -13.56
N ALA A 30 5.66 2.62 -12.70
CA ALA A 30 5.52 4.07 -12.81
C ALA A 30 6.89 4.77 -12.86
N GLU A 31 6.97 5.88 -13.58
CA GLU A 31 8.21 6.64 -13.72
C GLU A 31 8.78 7.06 -12.35
N GLY A 32 10.08 6.82 -12.15
CA GLY A 32 10.76 7.08 -10.87
C GLY A 32 10.41 6.11 -9.73
N ALA A 33 9.60 5.08 -9.99
CA ALA A 33 9.31 4.04 -9.01
C ALA A 33 10.39 2.95 -8.98
N ILE A 34 10.64 2.43 -7.78
CA ILE A 34 11.57 1.32 -7.57
C ILE A 34 10.96 0.00 -8.04
N VAL A 35 11.85 -0.90 -8.44
CA VAL A 35 11.58 -2.33 -8.66
C VAL A 35 12.38 -3.11 -7.64
N GLY A 36 11.71 -4.07 -6.99
CA GLY A 36 12.33 -4.97 -6.03
C GLY A 36 12.91 -6.18 -6.73
N VAL A 37 14.13 -6.56 -6.40
CA VAL A 37 14.78 -7.78 -6.88
C VAL A 37 15.24 -8.60 -5.68
N VAL A 38 14.87 -9.88 -5.68
CA VAL A 38 15.22 -10.84 -4.64
C VAL A 38 15.88 -12.05 -5.29
N SER A 39 17.04 -12.44 -4.77
CA SER A 39 17.80 -13.59 -5.25
C SER A 39 17.85 -14.67 -4.17
N GLY A 40 17.98 -15.94 -4.60
CA GLY A 40 18.31 -17.04 -3.69
C GLY A 40 17.16 -17.68 -2.90
N ARG A 41 15.88 -17.33 -3.14
CA ARG A 41 14.75 -18.05 -2.49
C ARG A 41 14.73 -19.54 -2.88
N GLY A 42 15.12 -19.87 -4.10
CA GLY A 42 15.20 -21.26 -4.61
C GLY A 42 16.24 -22.13 -3.91
N GLU A 43 17.50 -21.69 -3.82
CA GLU A 43 18.58 -22.46 -3.19
C GLU A 43 18.46 -22.55 -1.67
N ARG A 44 18.02 -21.47 -1.00
CA ARG A 44 17.84 -21.43 0.47
C ARG A 44 16.58 -22.11 0.98
N SER A 45 15.61 -22.41 0.11
CA SER A 45 14.44 -23.23 0.47
C SER A 45 14.84 -24.57 1.11
N ARG A 46 16.04 -25.09 0.77
CA ARG A 46 16.57 -26.33 1.35
C ARG A 46 17.19 -26.17 2.74
N GLN A 47 17.39 -24.95 3.25
CA GLN A 47 18.11 -24.67 4.51
C GLN A 47 17.31 -23.74 5.47
N THR A 48 16.00 -23.63 5.29
CA THR A 48 15.17 -22.91 6.28
C THR A 48 14.93 -23.75 7.53
N ASN A 49 14.66 -23.08 8.65
CA ASN A 49 14.23 -23.71 9.90
C ASN A 49 12.70 -23.81 10.03
N SER A 50 11.89 -23.28 9.10
CA SER A 50 10.43 -23.35 9.20
C SER A 50 9.81 -24.08 8.00
N TYR A 51 8.85 -24.97 8.25
CA TYR A 51 8.18 -25.76 7.21
C TYR A 51 6.67 -25.84 7.40
N TRP A 52 5.93 -25.82 6.31
CA TRP A 52 4.53 -26.24 6.26
C TRP A 52 4.45 -27.72 5.85
N LEU A 53 3.77 -28.52 6.66
CA LEU A 53 3.41 -29.89 6.33
C LEU A 53 1.93 -29.90 5.95
N ASN A 54 1.66 -30.17 4.68
CA ASN A 54 0.31 -30.35 4.15
C ASN A 54 -0.13 -31.78 4.45
N THR A 55 -1.21 -31.94 5.22
CA THR A 55 -1.77 -33.26 5.54
C THR A 55 -3.15 -33.43 4.93
N THR A 56 -3.69 -34.65 4.97
CA THR A 56 -5.08 -34.98 4.60
C THR A 56 -6.13 -34.21 5.39
N LYS A 57 -5.79 -33.64 6.57
CA LYS A 57 -6.73 -32.91 7.45
C LYS A 57 -6.45 -31.40 7.55
N GLY A 58 -5.48 -30.89 6.80
CA GLY A 58 -5.08 -29.47 6.82
C GLY A 58 -3.57 -29.27 6.96
N LYS A 59 -3.13 -28.04 7.24
CA LYS A 59 -1.71 -27.68 7.31
C LYS A 59 -1.19 -27.63 8.75
N LEU A 60 0.06 -28.03 8.94
CA LEU A 60 0.83 -27.88 10.18
C LEU A 60 2.08 -27.03 9.91
N ARG A 61 2.41 -26.08 10.80
CA ARG A 61 3.69 -25.35 10.72
C ARG A 61 4.63 -25.86 11.80
N ILE A 62 5.82 -26.26 11.41
CA ILE A 62 6.91 -26.64 12.32
C ILE A 62 8.09 -25.69 12.22
N GLU A 63 8.81 -25.52 13.32
CA GLU A 63 10.06 -24.78 13.41
C GLU A 63 11.14 -25.71 13.98
N LEU A 64 12.19 -25.96 13.19
CA LEU A 64 13.33 -26.80 13.55
C LEU A 64 14.13 -26.15 14.68
N LEU A 65 14.54 -26.99 15.64
CA LEU A 65 15.48 -26.58 16.68
C LEU A 65 16.88 -26.47 16.09
N ASN A 66 17.71 -25.58 16.64
CA ASN A 66 19.11 -25.42 16.24
C ASN A 66 19.97 -26.56 16.83
N THR A 67 19.89 -27.74 16.22
CA THR A 67 20.59 -28.96 16.60
C THR A 67 21.15 -29.67 15.36
N ASP A 68 22.06 -30.63 15.55
CA ASP A 68 22.64 -31.41 14.45
C ASP A 68 21.59 -32.22 13.65
N LEU A 69 20.38 -32.39 14.21
CA LEU A 69 19.25 -33.04 13.56
C LEU A 69 18.69 -32.24 12.37
N GLN A 70 19.02 -30.96 12.23
CA GLN A 70 18.65 -30.16 11.06
C GLN A 70 19.18 -30.76 9.76
N ASN A 71 20.45 -31.17 9.75
CA ASN A 71 21.07 -31.81 8.58
C ASN A 71 20.33 -33.11 8.20
N VAL A 72 19.98 -33.90 9.21
CA VAL A 72 19.22 -35.15 9.03
C VAL A 72 17.82 -34.87 8.46
N TRP A 73 17.16 -33.81 8.92
CA TRP A 73 15.89 -33.36 8.32
C TRP A 73 16.06 -33.01 6.84
N HIS A 74 17.06 -32.20 6.49
CA HIS A 74 17.29 -31.81 5.10
C HIS A 74 17.59 -33.01 4.18
N GLU A 75 18.28 -34.04 4.67
CA GLU A 75 18.51 -35.31 3.96
C GLU A 75 17.26 -36.18 3.83
N SER A 76 16.30 -36.05 4.76
CA SER A 76 15.16 -36.95 4.89
C SER A 76 13.84 -36.35 4.44
N VAL A 77 13.73 -35.02 4.31
CA VAL A 77 12.47 -34.30 4.05
C VAL A 77 11.72 -34.83 2.82
N ALA A 78 12.45 -35.14 1.74
CA ALA A 78 11.86 -35.70 0.52
C ALA A 78 11.29 -37.11 0.72
N LYS A 79 11.82 -37.88 1.68
CA LYS A 79 11.38 -39.24 2.02
C LYS A 79 10.17 -39.24 2.96
N ILE A 80 9.94 -38.15 3.68
CA ILE A 80 8.81 -37.98 4.60
C ILE A 80 7.52 -37.66 3.83
N GLN A 81 7.64 -37.03 2.66
CA GLN A 81 6.49 -36.79 1.79
C GLN A 81 5.85 -38.12 1.37
N GLY A 82 4.55 -38.24 1.58
CA GLY A 82 3.77 -39.45 1.34
C GLY A 82 3.69 -40.42 2.53
N CYS A 83 4.47 -40.20 3.60
CA CYS A 83 4.39 -41.03 4.80
C CYS A 83 2.99 -40.94 5.43
N GLU A 84 2.53 -42.09 5.93
CA GLU A 84 1.25 -42.27 6.59
C GLU A 84 1.44 -42.35 8.11
N VAL A 85 0.40 -41.98 8.85
CA VAL A 85 0.33 -42.21 10.28
C VAL A 85 0.30 -43.71 10.55
N ARG A 86 1.36 -44.23 11.17
CA ARG A 86 1.48 -45.65 11.54
C ARG A 86 0.81 -45.97 12.86
N TRP A 87 0.85 -45.02 13.80
CA TRP A 87 0.14 -45.10 15.06
C TRP A 87 -0.24 -43.70 15.54
N ALA A 88 -1.37 -43.63 16.24
CA ALA A 88 -1.86 -42.45 16.92
C ALA A 88 -2.34 -42.82 18.32
N SER A 89 -1.92 -42.06 19.32
CA SER A 89 -2.34 -42.21 20.71
C SER A 89 -2.74 -40.86 21.31
N ALA A 90 -3.09 -40.86 22.59
CA ALA A 90 -3.32 -39.62 23.35
C ALA A 90 -2.01 -38.82 23.54
N ASP A 91 -0.87 -39.49 23.52
CA ASP A 91 0.44 -38.91 23.85
C ASP A 91 1.19 -38.39 22.62
N GLY A 92 0.96 -39.00 21.46
CA GLY A 92 1.57 -38.57 20.20
C GLY A 92 1.01 -39.27 18.96
N ILE A 93 1.57 -38.92 17.81
CA ILE A 93 1.23 -39.51 16.51
C ILE A 93 2.49 -39.62 15.66
N ALA A 94 2.67 -40.74 14.97
CA ALA A 94 3.91 -41.03 14.23
C ALA A 94 3.68 -41.27 12.74
N PHE A 95 4.38 -40.49 11.92
CA PHE A 95 4.45 -40.66 10.47
C PHE A 95 5.68 -41.47 10.09
N GLY A 96 5.51 -42.46 9.21
CA GLY A 96 6.64 -43.26 8.72
C GLY A 96 6.20 -44.59 8.11
N PRO A 97 7.11 -45.58 8.00
CA PRO A 97 8.54 -45.44 8.23
C PRO A 97 9.25 -44.72 7.07
N PHE A 98 10.42 -44.14 7.33
CA PHE A 98 11.38 -43.69 6.33
C PHE A 98 12.82 -44.00 6.79
N ALA A 99 13.77 -44.05 5.85
CA ALA A 99 15.17 -44.31 6.14
C ALA A 99 15.94 -43.03 6.50
N SER A 100 16.64 -43.04 7.63
CA SER A 100 17.51 -41.94 8.10
C SER A 100 18.95 -42.41 8.34
N SER A 101 19.86 -41.46 8.56
CA SER A 101 21.27 -41.69 8.91
C SER A 101 21.53 -41.71 10.43
N LEU A 102 20.48 -41.75 11.25
CA LEU A 102 20.56 -41.63 12.71
C LEU A 102 20.91 -42.95 13.41
N SER A 103 21.63 -42.83 14.53
CA SER A 103 21.80 -43.88 15.52
C SER A 103 20.83 -43.69 16.69
N PHE A 104 20.20 -44.76 17.14
CA PHE A 104 19.13 -44.70 18.15
C PHE A 104 19.54 -45.37 19.46
N SER A 105 19.13 -44.75 20.57
CA SER A 105 19.34 -45.24 21.93
C SER A 105 18.09 -45.96 22.45
N ARG A 106 18.24 -46.65 23.59
CA ARG A 106 17.12 -47.27 24.33
C ARG A 106 16.71 -46.48 25.57
N GLU A 107 17.18 -45.24 25.68
CA GLU A 107 16.93 -44.41 26.85
C GLU A 107 15.52 -43.79 26.80
N ALA A 108 14.97 -43.54 27.98
CA ALA A 108 13.71 -42.83 28.12
C ALA A 108 14.00 -41.33 28.22
N HIS A 109 13.23 -40.53 27.48
CA HIS A 109 13.34 -39.08 27.50
C HIS A 109 12.00 -38.44 27.83
N GLU A 110 12.03 -37.24 28.42
CA GLU A 110 10.85 -36.41 28.59
C GLU A 110 10.58 -35.59 27.34
N TYR A 111 9.34 -35.64 26.86
CA TYR A 111 8.88 -34.87 25.72
C TYR A 111 7.79 -33.90 26.12
N ASN A 112 7.86 -32.68 25.60
CA ASN A 112 6.85 -31.65 25.82
C ASN A 112 5.78 -31.69 24.74
N ARG A 113 4.58 -31.22 25.10
CA ARG A 113 3.50 -31.01 24.13
C ARG A 113 4.01 -30.09 23.00
N TRP A 114 3.70 -30.47 21.76
CA TRP A 114 4.12 -29.82 20.51
C TRP A 114 5.59 -30.02 20.12
N ASP A 115 6.30 -30.94 20.77
CA ASP A 115 7.58 -31.42 20.25
C ASP A 115 7.35 -32.27 18.99
N VAL A 116 8.31 -32.19 18.07
CA VAL A 116 8.45 -33.08 16.92
C VAL A 116 9.76 -33.83 17.09
N VAL A 117 9.70 -35.15 17.05
CA VAL A 117 10.78 -36.04 17.46
C VAL A 117 11.07 -37.04 16.33
N LEU A 118 12.35 -37.32 16.09
CA LEU A 118 12.78 -38.44 15.25
C LEU A 118 13.04 -39.67 16.14
N GLY A 119 12.28 -40.74 15.91
CA GLY A 119 12.43 -42.00 16.62
C GLY A 119 12.30 -43.20 15.68
N ALA A 120 12.89 -44.34 16.04
CA ALA A 120 12.90 -45.54 15.21
C ALA A 120 12.19 -46.73 15.88
N ALA A 121 11.26 -47.32 15.13
CA ALA A 121 10.64 -48.57 15.56
C ALA A 121 11.67 -49.71 15.50
N GLY A 122 11.89 -50.41 16.61
CA GLY A 122 12.90 -51.47 16.69
C GLY A 122 14.34 -50.99 16.70
N PHE A 123 14.59 -49.67 16.85
CA PHE A 123 15.92 -49.06 16.87
C PHE A 123 16.71 -49.21 15.55
N GLU A 124 16.01 -49.42 14.43
CA GLU A 124 16.57 -49.56 13.09
C GLU A 124 16.39 -48.26 12.28
N ALA A 125 17.45 -47.76 11.63
CA ALA A 125 17.42 -46.47 10.94
C ALA A 125 16.52 -46.45 9.69
N GLU A 126 16.28 -47.61 9.10
CA GLU A 126 15.33 -47.84 8.01
C GLU A 126 13.86 -47.72 8.46
N LYS A 127 13.60 -47.76 9.77
CA LYS A 127 12.28 -47.69 10.40
C LYS A 127 12.11 -46.39 11.21
N THR A 128 12.70 -45.29 10.74
CA THR A 128 12.56 -43.97 11.37
C THR A 128 11.14 -43.44 11.18
N HIS A 129 10.64 -42.74 12.18
CA HIS A 129 9.34 -42.10 12.21
C HIS A 129 9.49 -40.65 12.69
N LEU A 130 8.63 -39.79 12.16
CA LEU A 130 8.45 -38.42 12.60
C LEU A 130 7.27 -38.38 13.58
N ILE A 131 7.56 -38.17 14.85
CA ILE A 131 6.60 -38.28 15.96
C ILE A 131 6.22 -36.88 16.44
N PHE A 132 4.94 -36.56 16.39
CA PHE A 132 4.38 -35.33 16.94
C PHE A 132 3.81 -35.59 18.33
N VAL A 133 4.29 -34.86 19.32
CA VAL A 133 3.92 -35.04 20.72
C VAL A 133 2.68 -34.21 21.04
N ARG A 134 1.61 -34.88 21.49
CA ARG A 134 0.31 -34.26 21.82
C ARG A 134 0.18 -33.89 23.29
N ARG A 135 0.88 -34.60 24.17
CA ARG A 135 0.88 -34.37 25.62
C ARG A 135 2.28 -34.53 26.18
N ARG A 136 2.59 -33.82 27.26
CA ARG A 136 3.85 -34.02 27.96
C ARG A 136 3.86 -35.41 28.59
N HIS A 137 4.90 -36.19 28.32
CA HIS A 137 5.07 -37.54 28.86
C HIS A 137 6.53 -38.00 28.73
N ALA A 138 6.89 -39.09 29.39
CA ALA A 138 8.17 -39.77 29.22
C ALA A 138 7.98 -41.05 28.39
N ALA A 139 8.83 -41.29 27.39
CA ALA A 139 8.73 -42.46 26.52
C ALA A 139 10.09 -42.89 25.96
N VAL A 140 10.16 -44.17 25.57
CA VAL A 140 11.28 -44.72 24.78
C VAL A 140 10.81 -44.81 23.32
N TYR A 141 11.06 -43.76 22.55
CA TYR A 141 10.73 -43.71 21.12
C TYR A 141 11.82 -44.31 20.22
N GLY A 142 12.87 -44.85 20.82
CA GLY A 142 14.07 -45.20 20.08
C GLY A 142 14.62 -43.97 19.38
N ALA A 143 14.84 -42.89 20.15
CA ALA A 143 15.39 -41.63 19.66
C ALA A 143 16.93 -41.64 19.83
N PRO A 144 17.68 -40.75 19.15
CA PRO A 144 19.09 -40.52 19.45
C PRO A 144 19.34 -40.16 20.93
N ILE A 145 20.60 -40.21 21.36
CA ILE A 145 20.99 -40.07 22.79
C ILE A 145 20.57 -38.73 23.42
N ASP A 146 20.34 -37.70 22.60
CA ASP A 146 19.86 -36.38 23.01
C ASP A 146 18.32 -36.28 23.06
N GLY A 147 17.62 -37.39 22.84
CA GLY A 147 16.15 -37.47 22.79
C GLY A 147 15.55 -37.17 21.42
N GLY A 148 16.34 -36.91 20.36
CA GLY A 148 15.82 -36.84 18.98
C GLY A 148 14.85 -35.70 18.69
N ARG A 149 14.79 -34.69 19.56
CA ARG A 149 13.88 -33.55 19.43
C ARG A 149 14.32 -32.67 18.26
N LEU A 150 13.57 -32.74 17.18
CA LEU A 150 13.90 -32.09 15.91
C LEU A 150 13.29 -30.68 15.82
N ALA A 151 12.01 -30.53 16.19
CA ALA A 151 11.26 -29.31 15.89
C ALA A 151 10.12 -29.06 16.88
N HIS A 152 9.44 -27.93 16.69
CA HIS A 152 8.25 -27.52 17.42
C HIS A 152 7.08 -27.21 16.51
N VAL A 153 5.87 -27.60 16.90
CA VAL A 153 4.65 -27.20 16.20
C VAL A 153 4.24 -25.78 16.61
N VAL A 154 4.43 -24.83 15.70
CA VAL A 154 4.12 -23.41 15.90
C VAL A 154 2.78 -23.00 15.28
N GLY A 155 2.22 -23.81 14.36
CA GLY A 155 0.93 -23.56 13.71
C GLY A 155 0.16 -24.82 13.37
N GLY A 156 -1.17 -24.72 13.25
CA GLY A 156 -2.03 -25.86 12.92
C GLY A 156 -2.29 -26.83 14.07
N LYS A 157 -2.15 -26.40 15.33
CA LYS A 157 -2.32 -27.25 16.53
C LYS A 157 -3.67 -27.98 16.57
N ASN A 158 -4.76 -27.32 16.17
CA ASN A 158 -6.08 -27.96 16.06
C ASN A 158 -6.14 -29.02 14.95
N THR A 159 -5.34 -28.87 13.88
CA THR A 159 -5.20 -29.90 12.85
C THR A 159 -4.50 -31.13 13.43
N LEU A 160 -3.42 -30.92 14.20
CA LEU A 160 -2.65 -32.00 14.81
C LEU A 160 -3.52 -32.90 15.71
N ASP A 161 -4.42 -32.30 16.48
CA ASP A 161 -5.31 -33.04 17.39
C ASP A 161 -6.35 -33.90 16.65
N ARG A 162 -6.62 -33.64 15.35
CA ARG A 162 -7.60 -34.37 14.53
C ARG A 162 -7.01 -35.44 13.61
N LEU A 163 -5.68 -35.56 13.57
CA LEU A 163 -5.02 -36.57 12.74
C LEU A 163 -5.18 -37.97 13.36
N GLU A 164 -5.38 -38.99 12.53
CA GLU A 164 -5.60 -40.37 12.97
C GLU A 164 -4.77 -41.34 12.12
N THR A 165 -4.73 -42.61 12.53
CA THR A 165 -4.09 -43.68 11.74
C THR A 165 -4.68 -43.70 10.33
N GLY A 166 -3.82 -43.69 9.30
CA GLY A 166 -4.25 -43.59 7.90
C GLY A 166 -4.06 -42.21 7.26
N ASP A 167 -3.94 -41.14 8.04
CA ASP A 167 -3.68 -39.80 7.49
C ASP A 167 -2.26 -39.68 6.93
N LYS A 168 -2.06 -38.79 5.95
CA LYS A 168 -0.80 -38.68 5.20
C LYS A 168 -0.25 -37.28 5.16
N ILE A 169 1.08 -37.16 5.06
CA ILE A 169 1.76 -35.93 4.65
C ILE A 169 1.74 -35.88 3.12
N LEU A 170 0.93 -35.00 2.56
CA LEU A 170 0.76 -34.80 1.11
C LEU A 170 1.93 -34.03 0.50
N GLY A 171 2.52 -33.10 1.27
CA GLY A 171 3.62 -32.27 0.81
C GLY A 171 4.28 -31.53 1.97
N ILE A 172 5.56 -31.17 1.78
CA ILE A 172 6.33 -30.36 2.73
C ILE A 172 6.87 -29.16 1.98
N GLU A 173 6.49 -27.96 2.44
CA GLU A 173 6.85 -26.69 1.83
C GLU A 173 7.77 -25.91 2.79
N PRO A 174 9.02 -25.60 2.40
CA PRO A 174 9.87 -24.73 3.20
C PRO A 174 9.29 -23.31 3.26
N VAL A 175 9.39 -22.69 4.44
CA VAL A 175 9.02 -21.29 4.68
C VAL A 175 10.31 -20.49 4.73
N VAL A 176 10.63 -19.74 3.67
CA VAL A 176 11.75 -18.79 3.70
C VAL A 176 11.25 -17.48 4.28
N GLU A 177 11.71 -17.11 5.47
CA GLU A 177 11.35 -15.80 6.04
C GLU A 177 12.11 -14.68 5.33
N TRP A 178 11.46 -13.53 5.20
CA TRP A 178 12.03 -12.36 4.52
C TRP A 178 13.36 -11.88 5.12
N GLN A 179 13.54 -12.07 6.43
CA GLN A 179 14.73 -11.66 7.16
C GLN A 179 15.95 -12.52 6.76
N ASP A 180 15.71 -13.77 6.37
CA ASP A 180 16.74 -14.72 5.97
C ASP A 180 17.23 -14.49 4.53
N LEU A 181 16.61 -13.58 3.79
CA LEU A 181 17.06 -13.18 2.45
C LEU A 181 18.18 -12.13 2.56
N THR A 182 19.40 -12.52 2.18
CA THR A 182 20.59 -11.64 2.19
C THR A 182 20.72 -10.85 0.88
N GLU A 183 20.28 -11.41 -0.24
CA GLU A 183 20.40 -10.78 -1.56
C GLU A 183 19.06 -10.17 -1.98
N LYS A 184 18.84 -8.93 -1.55
CA LYS A 184 17.63 -8.17 -1.87
C LYS A 184 17.97 -6.72 -2.14
N LEU A 185 17.33 -6.15 -3.17
CA LEU A 185 17.65 -4.82 -3.67
C LEU A 185 16.37 -4.12 -4.16
N ALA A 186 16.22 -2.85 -3.82
CA ALA A 186 15.34 -1.93 -4.54
C ALA A 186 16.19 -1.13 -5.53
N THR A 187 15.80 -1.11 -6.81
CA THR A 187 16.55 -0.41 -7.86
C THR A 187 15.62 0.26 -8.86
N MET A 188 16.13 1.30 -9.52
CA MET A 188 15.53 1.89 -10.73
C MET A 188 16.37 1.57 -11.98
N ASP A 189 17.51 0.89 -11.81
CA ASP A 189 18.44 0.57 -12.87
C ASP A 189 17.93 -0.62 -13.71
N ARG A 190 17.40 -0.29 -14.89
CA ARG A 190 16.92 -1.29 -15.87
C ARG A 190 18.06 -2.12 -16.47
N SER A 191 19.32 -1.70 -16.34
CA SER A 191 20.47 -2.45 -16.87
C SER A 191 20.99 -3.53 -15.92
N LEU A 192 20.39 -3.67 -14.73
CA LEU A 192 20.79 -4.68 -13.74
C LEU A 192 20.78 -6.09 -14.36
N PRO A 193 21.93 -6.79 -14.37
CA PRO A 193 22.00 -8.17 -14.85
C PRO A 193 21.16 -9.11 -13.98
N LEU A 194 20.42 -10.02 -14.62
CA LEU A 194 19.61 -11.02 -13.91
C LEU A 194 20.30 -12.39 -13.89
N GLY A 195 20.04 -13.13 -12.81
CA GLY A 195 20.41 -14.52 -12.65
C GLY A 195 19.18 -15.44 -12.67
N ASP A 196 19.42 -16.74 -12.84
CA ASP A 196 18.37 -17.75 -12.77
C ASP A 196 17.71 -17.78 -11.39
N GLY A 197 16.38 -17.88 -11.35
CA GLY A 197 15.59 -17.94 -10.14
C GLY A 197 15.39 -16.60 -9.41
N MET A 198 15.80 -15.47 -9.98
CA MET A 198 15.51 -14.15 -9.39
C MET A 198 14.01 -13.82 -9.44
N GLU A 199 13.51 -13.25 -8.34
CA GLU A 199 12.15 -12.72 -8.20
C GLU A 199 12.17 -11.20 -8.31
N ILE A 200 11.28 -10.65 -9.14
CA ILE A 200 11.19 -9.24 -9.48
C ILE A 200 9.78 -8.77 -9.10
N PHE A 201 9.70 -7.73 -8.29
CA PHE A 201 8.47 -7.13 -7.81
C PHE A 201 8.34 -5.72 -8.35
N THR A 202 7.36 -5.49 -9.22
CA THR A 202 7.24 -4.24 -9.97
C THR A 202 6.21 -3.29 -9.38
N GLN A 203 5.23 -3.84 -8.67
CA GLN A 203 4.11 -3.08 -8.11
C GLN A 203 3.53 -3.77 -6.89
N ILE A 204 2.71 -3.03 -6.15
CA ILE A 204 1.85 -3.58 -5.10
C ILE A 204 0.39 -3.54 -5.55
N ILE A 205 -0.35 -4.59 -5.22
CA ILE A 205 -1.80 -4.62 -5.44
C ILE A 205 -2.49 -4.43 -4.10
N VAL A 206 -3.26 -3.36 -3.99
CA VAL A 206 -3.98 -2.98 -2.77
C VAL A 206 -5.48 -3.11 -3.00
N GLU A 207 -6.16 -3.82 -2.10
CA GLU A 207 -7.61 -3.99 -2.11
C GLU A 207 -8.23 -3.15 -0.99
N LEU A 208 -9.18 -2.29 -1.36
CA LEU A 208 -9.88 -1.40 -0.43
C LEU A 208 -10.89 -2.16 0.40
N ILE A 209 -11.13 -1.69 1.62
CA ILE A 209 -12.12 -2.25 2.54
C ILE A 209 -13.44 -1.48 2.38
N GLU A 210 -14.54 -2.20 2.14
CA GLU A 210 -15.88 -1.63 1.98
C GLU A 210 -16.40 -0.91 3.23
N ASP A 211 -16.01 -1.36 4.42
CA ASP A 211 -16.42 -0.79 5.71
C ASP A 211 -15.78 0.58 6.02
N ALA A 212 -14.85 1.05 5.19
CA ALA A 212 -14.18 2.35 5.34
C ALA A 212 -14.24 3.18 4.04
N PRO A 213 -15.44 3.59 3.56
CA PRO A 213 -15.60 4.24 2.26
C PRO A 213 -14.88 5.59 2.15
N GLU A 214 -14.86 6.43 3.20
CA GLU A 214 -14.14 7.70 3.18
C GLU A 214 -12.62 7.47 3.24
N GLY A 215 -12.17 6.53 4.08
CA GLY A 215 -10.77 6.15 4.17
C GLY A 215 -10.22 5.48 2.89
N ALA A 216 -11.06 4.73 2.19
CA ALA A 216 -10.75 4.14 0.90
C ALA A 216 -10.58 5.22 -0.18
N GLU A 217 -11.49 6.20 -0.23
CA GLU A 217 -11.39 7.35 -1.13
C GLU A 217 -10.15 8.22 -0.82
N PHE A 218 -9.81 8.35 0.45
CA PHE A 218 -8.59 9.03 0.91
C PHE A 218 -7.31 8.32 0.43
N PHE A 219 -7.28 6.99 0.47
CA PHE A 219 -6.16 6.21 -0.08
C PHE A 219 -6.07 6.34 -1.61
N LEU A 220 -7.21 6.27 -2.31
CA LEU A 220 -7.29 6.47 -3.77
C LEU A 220 -6.83 7.86 -4.19
N ALA A 221 -7.12 8.89 -3.38
CA ALA A 221 -6.60 10.24 -3.57
C ALA A 221 -5.08 10.30 -3.44
N LEU A 222 -4.51 9.64 -2.43
CA LEU A 222 -3.06 9.60 -2.22
C LEU A 222 -2.33 8.92 -3.38
N THR A 223 -2.87 7.81 -3.90
CA THR A 223 -2.26 7.01 -4.97
C THR A 223 -2.79 7.35 -6.37
N ARG A 224 -3.37 8.55 -6.57
CA ARG A 224 -4.00 8.95 -7.84
C ARG A 224 -3.05 8.95 -9.03
N ASP A 225 -1.75 9.13 -8.75
CA ASP A 225 -0.67 9.13 -9.75
C ASP A 225 -0.08 7.71 -9.96
N GLY A 226 -0.76 6.65 -9.49
CA GLY A 226 -0.32 5.26 -9.61
C GLY A 226 0.89 4.91 -8.73
N THR A 227 1.27 5.79 -7.80
CA THR A 227 2.43 5.62 -6.93
C THR A 227 2.11 5.90 -5.46
N PHE A 228 2.89 5.30 -4.57
CA PHE A 228 2.91 5.58 -3.14
C PHE A 228 4.32 6.07 -2.79
N LYS A 229 4.40 7.33 -2.35
CA LYS A 229 5.66 7.93 -1.90
C LYS A 229 5.96 7.49 -0.47
N VAL A 230 7.14 6.94 -0.25
CA VAL A 230 7.60 6.52 1.07
C VAL A 230 8.31 7.67 1.76
N ASP A 231 7.67 8.32 2.73
CA ASP A 231 8.28 9.41 3.50
C ASP A 231 8.95 8.93 4.79
N SER A 232 8.56 7.77 5.33
CA SER A 232 9.19 7.18 6.51
C SER A 232 9.09 5.67 6.53
N VAL A 233 10.12 5.03 7.12
CA VAL A 233 10.22 3.58 7.25
C VAL A 233 10.55 3.21 8.69
N SER A 234 9.91 2.16 9.20
CA SER A 234 10.24 1.51 10.47
C SER A 234 10.41 0.01 10.28
N SER A 235 10.72 -0.74 11.34
CA SER A 235 10.67 -2.21 11.29
C SER A 235 9.27 -2.77 11.04
N SER A 236 8.22 -1.98 11.27
CA SER A 236 6.83 -2.45 11.28
C SER A 236 5.93 -1.86 10.22
N TYR A 237 6.35 -0.80 9.54
CA TYR A 237 5.56 -0.12 8.51
C TYR A 237 6.43 0.74 7.60
N ILE A 238 5.86 1.11 6.45
CA ILE A 238 6.22 2.30 5.68
C ILE A 238 5.06 3.30 5.75
N SER A 239 5.31 4.60 5.56
CA SER A 239 4.25 5.61 5.58
C SER A 239 4.46 6.73 4.57
N SER A 240 3.35 7.34 4.14
CA SER A 240 3.30 8.54 3.29
C SER A 240 2.66 9.71 4.06
N ASP A 241 3.25 10.89 3.87
CA ASP A 241 2.84 12.17 4.44
C ASP A 241 2.15 13.08 3.41
N GLN A 242 1.86 12.60 2.20
CA GLN A 242 1.29 13.43 1.12
C GLN A 242 -0.07 14.07 1.48
N LEU A 243 -0.86 13.42 2.35
CA LEU A 243 -2.13 13.93 2.86
C LEU A 243 -2.06 14.27 4.36
N LEU A 244 -0.86 14.58 4.86
CA LEU A 244 -0.71 15.02 6.25
C LEU A 244 -1.60 16.23 6.52
N THR A 245 -2.23 16.25 7.70
CA THR A 245 -3.18 17.25 8.21
C THR A 245 -4.56 17.27 7.56
N GLU A 246 -4.81 16.43 6.55
CA GLU A 246 -6.14 16.34 5.94
C GLU A 246 -7.13 15.61 6.87
N PRO A 247 -8.30 16.20 7.12
CA PRO A 247 -9.29 15.64 8.04
C PRO A 247 -9.85 14.34 7.47
N ILE A 248 -9.94 13.33 8.32
CA ILE A 248 -10.46 12.02 7.94
C ILE A 248 -11.15 11.36 9.13
N VAL A 249 -12.30 10.75 8.85
CA VAL A 249 -13.13 10.09 9.85
C VAL A 249 -12.57 8.72 10.20
N PHE A 250 -12.88 8.26 11.42
CA PHE A 250 -12.63 6.88 11.82
C PHE A 250 -13.83 6.02 11.44
N GLU A 251 -13.59 4.96 10.69
CA GLU A 251 -14.66 4.10 10.16
C GLU A 251 -14.47 2.64 10.60
N HIS A 252 -13.26 2.10 10.48
CA HIS A 252 -13.04 0.67 10.63
C HIS A 252 -11.90 0.31 11.58
N ARG A 253 -12.20 -0.51 12.59
CA ARG A 253 -11.25 -0.94 13.62
C ARG A 253 -10.84 -2.40 13.42
N GLU A 254 -9.59 -2.62 13.04
CA GLU A 254 -9.01 -3.96 12.97
C GLU A 254 -7.59 -4.04 13.55
N PRO A 255 -7.10 -5.24 13.89
CA PRO A 255 -5.67 -5.48 14.05
C PRO A 255 -4.90 -5.02 12.82
N ARG A 256 -3.73 -4.43 13.03
CA ARG A 256 -2.87 -3.92 11.97
C ARG A 256 -1.92 -5.03 11.56
N LEU A 257 -2.47 -6.04 10.89
CA LEU A 257 -1.74 -7.20 10.40
C LEU A 257 -0.75 -6.80 9.30
N GLU A 258 0.20 -7.67 8.97
CA GLU A 258 1.04 -7.51 7.78
C GLU A 258 0.17 -7.28 6.52
N GLY A 259 0.56 -6.30 5.71
CA GLY A 259 -0.18 -5.85 4.53
C GLY A 259 -1.36 -4.94 4.83
N ALA A 260 -1.77 -4.73 6.10
CA ALA A 260 -2.82 -3.77 6.41
C ALA A 260 -2.40 -2.34 6.03
N VAL A 261 -3.32 -1.60 5.42
CA VAL A 261 -3.18 -0.18 5.14
C VAL A 261 -4.07 0.60 6.08
N THR A 262 -3.51 1.58 6.80
CA THR A 262 -4.27 2.39 7.75
C THR A 262 -4.06 3.86 7.52
N VAL A 263 -5.09 4.65 7.79
CA VAL A 263 -5.00 6.11 7.88
C VAL A 263 -5.10 6.52 9.34
N ARG A 264 -4.23 7.45 9.76
CA ARG A 264 -4.32 8.04 11.10
C ARG A 264 -5.38 9.14 11.13
N THR A 265 -6.40 8.95 11.95
CA THR A 265 -7.60 9.82 12.01
C THR A 265 -7.54 10.82 13.16
N SER A 266 -6.58 10.68 14.07
CA SER A 266 -6.45 11.59 15.22
C SER A 266 -5.01 11.71 15.76
N GLY A 267 -4.79 12.82 16.46
CA GLY A 267 -3.50 13.15 17.10
C GLY A 267 -2.42 13.59 16.10
N ARG A 268 -1.16 13.54 16.54
CA ARG A 268 -0.01 13.97 15.73
C ARG A 268 0.15 13.06 14.51
N GLY A 269 0.16 13.64 13.32
CA GLY A 269 0.25 12.87 12.07
C GLY A 269 -1.10 12.41 11.53
N LEU A 270 -2.18 13.10 11.88
CA LEU A 270 -3.48 12.98 11.21
C LEU A 270 -3.31 13.09 9.68
N GLY A 271 -4.00 12.23 8.94
CA GLY A 271 -3.90 12.09 7.48
C GLY A 271 -2.70 11.26 6.98
N ARG A 272 -1.78 10.85 7.87
CA ARG A 272 -0.68 9.94 7.49
C ARG A 272 -1.22 8.55 7.18
N ILE A 273 -0.77 7.99 6.06
CA ILE A 273 -1.11 6.63 5.61
C ILE A 273 0.05 5.69 5.90
N PHE A 274 -0.25 4.49 6.40
CA PHE A 274 0.71 3.47 6.77
C PHE A 274 0.42 2.17 6.02
N ILE A 275 1.46 1.47 5.58
CA ILE A 275 1.39 0.08 5.12
C ILE A 275 2.24 -0.77 6.06
N TYR A 276 1.63 -1.74 6.74
CA TYR A 276 2.29 -2.53 7.79
C TYR A 276 3.11 -3.69 7.21
N LYS A 277 4.33 -3.84 7.73
CA LYS A 277 5.28 -4.91 7.41
C LYS A 277 5.27 -6.07 8.40
N ALA A 278 4.60 -5.89 9.53
CA ALA A 278 4.51 -6.88 10.59
C ALA A 278 3.26 -6.62 11.43
N ASP A 279 2.73 -7.68 12.03
CA ASP A 279 1.52 -7.62 12.83
C ASP A 279 1.67 -6.67 14.03
N ARG A 280 0.65 -5.83 14.21
CA ARG A 280 0.50 -4.90 15.33
C ARG A 280 -0.93 -4.92 15.84
N THR A 281 -1.10 -4.63 17.12
CA THR A 281 -2.42 -4.50 17.75
C THR A 281 -3.21 -3.32 17.16
N SER A 282 -4.54 -3.35 17.25
CA SER A 282 -5.37 -2.22 16.81
C SER A 282 -5.06 -0.94 17.60
N ASN A 283 -5.29 0.22 16.98
CA ASN A 283 -5.10 1.54 17.61
C ASN A 283 -6.35 2.40 17.37
N PRO A 284 -6.95 3.02 18.39
CA PRO A 284 -8.16 3.84 18.23
C PRO A 284 -7.96 5.09 17.35
N GLY A 285 -6.73 5.52 17.11
CA GLY A 285 -6.42 6.62 16.20
C GLY A 285 -6.13 6.20 14.76
N HIS A 286 -6.29 4.93 14.40
CA HIS A 286 -6.01 4.40 13.06
C HIS A 286 -7.21 3.64 12.52
N SER A 287 -7.74 4.10 11.38
CA SER A 287 -8.77 3.38 10.62
C SER A 287 -8.09 2.47 9.59
N VAL A 288 -8.50 1.21 9.49
CA VAL A 288 -7.99 0.29 8.45
C VAL A 288 -8.81 0.50 7.18
N VAL A 289 -8.14 0.82 6.07
CA VAL A 289 -8.82 1.26 4.83
C VAL A 289 -8.59 0.34 3.64
N ALA A 290 -7.52 -0.45 3.68
CA ALA A 290 -7.16 -1.35 2.58
C ALA A 290 -6.20 -2.45 3.06
N ARG A 291 -5.91 -3.42 2.19
CA ARG A 291 -4.94 -4.50 2.41
C ARG A 291 -4.10 -4.72 1.16
N VAL A 292 -2.80 -4.93 1.34
CA VAL A 292 -1.87 -5.34 0.28
C VAL A 292 -2.07 -6.84 0.03
N ASN A 293 -2.57 -7.18 -1.15
CA ASN A 293 -2.79 -8.56 -1.57
C ASN A 293 -1.59 -9.15 -2.33
N SER A 294 -0.76 -8.30 -2.94
CA SER A 294 0.45 -8.71 -3.66
C SER A 294 1.52 -7.61 -3.61
N GLY A 295 2.79 -8.00 -3.76
CA GLY A 295 3.94 -7.09 -3.77
C GLY A 295 4.46 -6.71 -2.38
N MET A 296 4.16 -7.49 -1.34
CA MET A 296 4.60 -7.20 0.03
C MET A 296 6.14 -7.13 0.16
N ASP A 297 6.85 -7.89 -0.66
CA ASP A 297 8.31 -7.88 -0.73
C ASP A 297 8.83 -6.50 -1.20
N LEU A 298 8.15 -5.84 -2.14
CA LEU A 298 8.47 -4.46 -2.56
C LEU A 298 8.24 -3.45 -1.42
N VAL A 299 7.15 -3.59 -0.66
CA VAL A 299 6.86 -2.76 0.54
C VAL A 299 7.98 -2.89 1.57
N LYS A 300 8.54 -4.10 1.74
CA LYS A 300 9.62 -4.35 2.70
C LYS A 300 10.97 -3.80 2.26
N LEU A 301 11.20 -3.68 0.95
CA LEU A 301 12.42 -3.11 0.38
C LEU A 301 12.43 -1.59 0.33
N ALA A 302 11.25 -0.96 0.28
CA ALA A 302 11.16 0.47 0.08
C ALA A 302 11.83 1.29 1.20
N GLU A 303 12.54 2.34 0.80
CA GLU A 303 13.28 3.28 1.64
C GLU A 303 12.68 4.70 1.57
N PRO A 304 12.97 5.59 2.55
CA PRO A 304 12.51 6.97 2.50
C PRO A 304 12.94 7.69 1.21
N GLY A 305 12.03 8.42 0.60
CA GLY A 305 12.21 9.15 -0.65
C GLY A 305 11.85 8.35 -1.91
N GLN A 306 11.70 7.02 -1.82
CA GLN A 306 11.39 6.19 -2.98
C GLN A 306 9.89 6.18 -3.31
N LEU A 307 9.57 5.95 -4.58
CA LEU A 307 8.21 5.75 -5.08
C LEU A 307 7.97 4.25 -5.30
N VAL A 308 6.82 3.76 -4.87
CA VAL A 308 6.36 2.39 -5.11
C VAL A 308 5.18 2.44 -6.07
N THR A 309 5.22 1.68 -7.17
CA THR A 309 4.05 1.57 -8.07
C THR A 309 2.91 0.85 -7.36
N VAL A 310 1.72 1.44 -7.39
CA VAL A 310 0.53 0.92 -6.70
C VAL A 310 -0.62 0.76 -7.67
N ARG A 311 -1.24 -0.41 -7.63
CA ARG A 311 -2.53 -0.65 -8.27
C ARG A 311 -3.59 -0.90 -7.20
N VAL A 312 -4.60 -0.04 -7.16
CA VAL A 312 -5.70 -0.13 -6.18
C VAL A 312 -6.93 -0.79 -6.81
N LYS A 313 -7.61 -1.63 -6.02
CA LYS A 313 -8.87 -2.27 -6.39
C LYS A 313 -9.96 -1.96 -5.34
N PRO A 314 -11.17 -1.54 -5.75
CA PRO A 314 -11.56 -1.14 -7.11
C PRO A 314 -10.81 0.11 -7.61
N GLU A 315 -10.87 0.35 -8.91
CA GLU A 315 -10.35 1.58 -9.53
C GLU A 315 -11.25 2.78 -9.13
N ARG A 316 -10.62 3.94 -8.95
CA ARG A 316 -11.31 5.16 -8.50
C ARG A 316 -12.33 5.63 -9.52
N ILE A 317 -13.57 5.90 -9.09
CA ILE A 317 -14.59 6.56 -9.91
C ILE A 317 -14.58 8.05 -9.59
N ILE A 318 -13.77 8.80 -10.33
CA ILE A 318 -13.66 10.26 -10.22
C ILE A 318 -14.02 10.90 -11.56
N LEU A 319 -15.12 11.64 -11.58
CA LEU A 319 -15.70 12.22 -12.80
C LEU A 319 -15.46 13.73 -12.89
N MET A 320 -15.11 14.36 -11.78
CA MET A 320 -14.82 15.80 -11.71
C MET A 320 -13.65 16.16 -12.64
N GLY A 321 -13.83 17.22 -13.43
CA GLY A 321 -12.89 17.71 -14.45
C GLY A 321 -13.09 17.09 -15.83
N SER A 322 -13.89 16.05 -15.96
CA SER A 322 -14.20 15.41 -17.25
C SER A 322 -15.39 16.10 -17.94
N LYS A 323 -15.41 16.03 -19.28
CA LYS A 323 -16.61 16.42 -20.03
C LYS A 323 -17.78 15.56 -19.61
N LEU A 324 -18.96 16.17 -19.53
CA LEU A 324 -20.18 15.48 -19.11
C LEU A 324 -20.48 14.27 -20.00
N ALA A 325 -20.33 14.39 -21.32
CA ALA A 325 -20.56 13.30 -22.27
C ALA A 325 -19.65 12.07 -22.01
N ASP A 326 -18.38 12.31 -21.70
CA ASP A 326 -17.40 11.25 -21.42
C ASP A 326 -17.71 10.56 -20.08
N ALA A 327 -18.07 11.35 -19.06
CA ALA A 327 -18.47 10.85 -17.75
C ALA A 327 -19.72 9.95 -17.84
N LEU A 328 -20.75 10.38 -18.57
CA LEU A 328 -21.98 9.61 -18.79
C LEU A 328 -21.70 8.30 -19.56
N SER A 329 -20.80 8.35 -20.55
CA SER A 329 -20.40 7.17 -21.31
C SER A 329 -19.69 6.13 -20.44
N LEU A 330 -18.78 6.57 -19.56
CA LEU A 330 -18.07 5.72 -18.61
C LEU A 330 -19.04 5.07 -17.62
N LEU A 331 -19.94 5.86 -17.03
CA LEU A 331 -20.94 5.35 -16.08
C LEU A 331 -21.87 4.31 -16.72
N LYS A 332 -22.34 4.58 -17.95
CA LYS A 332 -23.17 3.64 -18.70
C LYS A 332 -22.45 2.32 -18.98
N ALA A 333 -21.16 2.38 -19.36
CA ALA A 333 -20.35 1.20 -19.60
C ALA A 333 -20.18 0.32 -18.34
N GLN A 334 -20.19 0.94 -17.15
CA GLN A 334 -20.10 0.26 -15.86
C GLN A 334 -21.47 -0.12 -15.27
N GLY A 335 -22.58 0.22 -15.96
CA GLY A 335 -23.93 -0.04 -15.48
C GLY A 335 -24.30 0.77 -14.24
N ILE A 336 -23.85 2.04 -14.17
CA ILE A 336 -24.16 2.98 -13.09
C ILE A 336 -25.14 4.02 -13.64
N GLU A 337 -26.26 4.22 -12.94
CA GLU A 337 -27.26 5.23 -13.25
C GLU A 337 -26.73 6.63 -12.92
N SER A 338 -27.05 7.60 -13.76
CA SER A 338 -26.57 8.98 -13.62
C SER A 338 -27.71 9.97 -13.64
N GLU A 339 -27.69 10.91 -12.70
CA GLU A 339 -28.57 12.09 -12.67
C GLU A 339 -27.72 13.35 -12.85
N VAL A 340 -28.13 14.30 -13.68
CA VAL A 340 -27.34 15.51 -13.97
C VAL A 340 -28.11 16.76 -13.53
N GLU A 341 -27.44 17.61 -12.76
CA GLU A 341 -27.89 18.94 -12.42
C GLU A 341 -26.96 20.01 -13.03
N GLY A 342 -27.54 21.16 -13.38
CA GLY A 342 -26.81 22.29 -13.94
C GLY A 342 -26.78 22.28 -15.47
N HIS A 343 -25.63 22.64 -16.04
CA HIS A 343 -25.46 22.83 -17.48
C HIS A 343 -25.31 21.50 -18.22
N THR A 344 -26.04 21.34 -19.31
CA THR A 344 -26.08 20.10 -20.12
C THR A 344 -25.66 20.30 -21.57
N GLY A 345 -25.10 21.47 -21.91
CA GLY A 345 -24.58 21.74 -23.25
C GLY A 345 -23.34 20.90 -23.58
N ASP A 346 -22.91 20.94 -24.85
CA ASP A 346 -21.77 20.15 -25.35
C ASP A 346 -20.43 20.53 -24.68
N ASP A 347 -20.34 21.74 -24.10
CA ASP A 347 -19.21 22.25 -23.35
C ASP A 347 -19.33 21.99 -21.83
N ALA A 348 -20.29 21.19 -21.38
CA ALA A 348 -20.49 20.89 -19.97
C ALA A 348 -19.35 20.07 -19.38
N VAL A 349 -18.86 20.49 -18.21
CA VAL A 349 -17.82 19.82 -17.44
C VAL A 349 -18.34 19.51 -16.04
N VAL A 350 -18.06 18.31 -15.55
CA VAL A 350 -18.46 17.86 -14.21
C VAL A 350 -17.57 18.50 -13.15
N VAL A 351 -18.17 19.10 -12.13
CA VAL A 351 -17.44 19.77 -11.04
C VAL A 351 -17.78 19.25 -9.64
N ALA A 352 -18.87 18.50 -9.52
CA ALA A 352 -19.17 17.73 -8.32
C ALA A 352 -19.87 16.43 -8.67
N GLN A 353 -19.73 15.45 -7.79
CA GLN A 353 -20.42 14.17 -7.83
C GLN A 353 -20.91 13.79 -6.42
N ASP A 354 -22.05 13.12 -6.35
CA ASP A 354 -22.63 12.58 -5.13
C ASP A 354 -23.25 11.19 -5.41
N PRO A 355 -22.87 10.11 -4.72
CA PRO A 355 -21.90 10.03 -3.62
C PRO A 355 -20.47 10.44 -4.02
N LYS A 356 -19.70 10.92 -3.05
CA LYS A 356 -18.30 11.34 -3.25
C LYS A 356 -17.33 10.16 -3.36
N THR A 357 -17.65 9.04 -2.74
CA THR A 357 -16.76 7.89 -2.59
C THR A 357 -17.02 6.83 -3.65
N THR A 358 -15.96 6.26 -4.20
CA THR A 358 -15.99 5.19 -5.19
C THR A 358 -16.80 3.99 -4.69
N MET A 359 -16.61 3.61 -3.42
CA MET A 359 -17.28 2.46 -2.81
C MET A 359 -18.80 2.65 -2.76
N GLN A 360 -19.27 3.86 -2.43
CA GLN A 360 -20.69 4.14 -2.35
C GLN A 360 -21.34 4.19 -3.76
N ILE A 361 -20.65 4.76 -4.75
CA ILE A 361 -21.13 4.75 -6.14
C ILE A 361 -21.31 3.31 -6.66
N LEU A 362 -20.34 2.43 -6.39
CA LEU A 362 -20.40 1.02 -6.80
C LEU A 362 -21.52 0.25 -6.09
N LYS A 363 -21.75 0.57 -4.81
CA LYS A 363 -22.79 -0.03 -3.98
C LYS A 363 -24.20 0.40 -4.41
N ASP A 364 -24.41 1.71 -4.59
CA ASP A 364 -25.71 2.29 -4.91
C ASP A 364 -26.07 2.15 -6.39
N ARG A 365 -25.05 1.93 -7.24
CA ARG A 365 -25.19 1.91 -8.71
C ARG A 365 -25.83 3.19 -9.25
N LYS A 366 -25.71 4.30 -8.52
CA LYS A 366 -26.24 5.60 -8.89
C LYS A 366 -25.26 6.70 -8.51
N VAL A 367 -25.15 7.72 -9.35
CA VAL A 367 -24.41 8.95 -9.05
C VAL A 367 -25.14 10.17 -9.60
N LYS A 368 -25.11 11.25 -8.83
CA LYS A 368 -25.60 12.56 -9.20
C LYS A 368 -24.41 13.45 -9.56
N LEU A 369 -24.46 14.08 -10.72
CA LEU A 369 -23.40 14.95 -11.25
C LEU A 369 -23.88 16.39 -11.28
N VAL A 370 -23.01 17.32 -10.88
CA VAL A 370 -23.22 18.75 -11.11
C VAL A 370 -22.26 19.18 -12.20
N ALA A 371 -22.82 19.75 -13.26
CA ALA A 371 -22.06 20.21 -14.41
C ALA A 371 -22.22 21.72 -14.64
N ILE A 372 -21.16 22.35 -15.14
CA ILE A 372 -21.12 23.78 -15.47
C ILE A 372 -20.52 23.98 -16.87
N PRO A 373 -20.70 25.16 -17.50
CA PRO A 373 -20.00 25.48 -18.74
C PRO A 373 -18.47 25.46 -18.54
N ALA A 374 -17.72 24.98 -19.54
CA ALA A 374 -16.26 24.92 -19.48
C ALA A 374 -15.58 26.29 -19.28
N SER A 375 -16.27 27.39 -19.64
CA SER A 375 -15.80 28.75 -19.38
C SER A 375 -15.66 29.07 -17.89
N HIS A 376 -16.39 28.38 -17.01
CA HIS A 376 -16.35 28.57 -15.55
C HIS A 376 -15.34 27.63 -14.85
N LEU A 377 -14.68 26.75 -15.61
CA LEU A 377 -13.58 25.92 -15.15
C LEU A 377 -12.25 26.59 -15.52
N ILE A 378 -11.46 26.88 -14.50
CA ILE A 378 -10.24 27.68 -14.58
C ILE A 378 -9.02 26.79 -14.45
N SER A 379 -8.21 26.76 -15.50
CA SER A 379 -6.95 26.04 -15.53
C SER A 379 -5.86 26.83 -14.81
N ILE A 380 -5.19 26.20 -13.85
CA ILE A 380 -4.12 26.83 -13.06
C ILE A 380 -2.79 26.05 -13.16
N GLU A 381 -1.68 26.78 -13.11
CA GLU A 381 -0.32 26.25 -12.99
C GLU A 381 0.24 26.65 -11.62
N LEU A 382 0.79 25.69 -10.87
CA LEU A 382 1.25 25.87 -9.50
C LEU A 382 2.79 25.73 -9.41
N TYR A 383 3.42 26.56 -8.57
CA TYR A 383 4.87 26.63 -8.39
C TYR A 383 5.32 25.84 -7.15
N TYR A 384 5.47 24.52 -7.31
CA TYR A 384 5.82 23.60 -6.22
C TYR A 384 7.17 23.88 -5.54
N ASP A 385 8.12 24.45 -6.28
CA ASP A 385 9.48 24.76 -5.84
C ASP A 385 9.59 26.09 -5.08
N LYS A 386 8.65 27.02 -5.29
CA LYS A 386 8.78 28.40 -4.80
C LYS A 386 8.09 28.67 -3.48
N ALA A 387 6.90 28.10 -3.27
CA ALA A 387 6.09 28.34 -2.06
C ALA A 387 5.39 27.06 -1.57
N PRO A 388 6.16 26.02 -1.19
CA PRO A 388 5.61 24.69 -0.94
C PRO A 388 4.59 24.65 0.21
N LYS A 389 4.81 25.39 1.31
CA LYS A 389 3.88 25.38 2.46
C LYS A 389 2.59 26.12 2.14
N THR A 390 2.72 27.27 1.48
CA THR A 390 1.57 28.08 1.03
C THR A 390 0.77 27.34 -0.03
N LEU A 391 1.44 26.59 -0.90
CA LEU A 391 0.80 25.77 -1.91
C LEU A 391 0.03 24.60 -1.28
N ASP A 392 0.62 23.93 -0.29
CA ASP A 392 -0.06 22.86 0.46
C ASP A 392 -1.34 23.38 1.13
N TYR A 393 -1.26 24.57 1.76
CA TYR A 393 -2.44 25.29 2.27
C TYR A 393 -3.48 25.54 1.17
N PHE A 394 -3.08 26.11 0.04
CA PHE A 394 -4.02 26.41 -1.05
C PHE A 394 -4.72 25.14 -1.55
N ARG A 395 -3.97 24.04 -1.72
CA ARG A 395 -4.52 22.76 -2.17
C ARG A 395 -5.44 22.12 -1.12
N HIS A 396 -5.15 22.30 0.17
CA HIS A 396 -6.03 21.87 1.26
C HIS A 396 -7.36 22.64 1.21
N VAL A 397 -7.29 23.98 1.21
CA VAL A 397 -8.50 24.80 1.36
C VAL A 397 -9.42 24.79 0.13
N THR A 398 -8.88 24.37 -1.02
CA THR A 398 -9.63 24.13 -2.27
C THR A 398 -10.02 22.67 -2.47
N GLY A 399 -9.54 21.73 -1.64
CA GLY A 399 -9.77 20.29 -1.81
C GLY A 399 -8.96 19.62 -2.93
N LEU A 400 -8.02 20.34 -3.57
CA LEU A 400 -7.17 19.83 -4.64
C LEU A 400 -6.14 18.77 -4.20
N LYS A 401 -5.99 18.55 -2.88
CA LYS A 401 -5.22 17.42 -2.34
C LYS A 401 -5.93 16.09 -2.64
N GLU A 402 -7.24 16.05 -2.51
CA GLU A 402 -8.02 14.83 -2.69
C GLU A 402 -8.68 14.72 -4.06
N ARG A 403 -9.06 15.87 -4.65
CA ARG A 403 -9.88 15.95 -5.86
C ARG A 403 -9.15 16.68 -6.99
N PRO A 404 -9.51 16.42 -8.25
CA PRO A 404 -8.91 17.11 -9.40
C PRO A 404 -9.44 18.54 -9.59
N VAL A 405 -10.65 18.81 -9.09
CA VAL A 405 -11.32 20.11 -9.20
C VAL A 405 -11.63 20.65 -7.81
N GLY A 406 -11.31 21.92 -7.59
CA GLY A 406 -11.54 22.61 -6.32
C GLY A 406 -12.50 23.79 -6.47
N PRO A 407 -13.54 23.91 -5.63
CA PRO A 407 -14.40 25.09 -5.62
C PRO A 407 -13.66 26.27 -4.97
N LEU A 408 -13.83 27.45 -5.55
CA LEU A 408 -13.23 28.68 -5.04
C LEU A 408 -14.29 29.80 -5.05
N PRO A 409 -15.00 30.00 -3.92
CA PRO A 409 -16.04 31.02 -3.82
C PRO A 409 -15.45 32.43 -3.87
N VAL A 410 -16.07 33.27 -4.70
CA VAL A 410 -15.69 34.66 -4.86
C VAL A 410 -16.22 35.45 -3.68
N TYR A 411 -15.30 35.99 -2.88
CA TYR A 411 -15.62 36.77 -1.69
C TYR A 411 -15.75 38.26 -1.99
N PHE A 412 -14.88 38.80 -2.85
CA PHE A 412 -14.92 40.21 -3.22
C PHE A 412 -14.29 40.43 -4.58
N VAL A 413 -14.87 41.32 -5.38
CA VAL A 413 -14.32 41.75 -6.66
C VAL A 413 -14.01 43.23 -6.56
N TYR A 414 -12.74 43.61 -6.73
CA TYR A 414 -12.30 45.00 -6.67
C TYR A 414 -11.46 45.35 -7.90
N GLU A 415 -12.01 46.20 -8.76
CA GLU A 415 -11.42 46.58 -10.04
C GLU A 415 -10.97 45.35 -10.85
N ASN A 416 -9.67 45.05 -10.84
CA ASN A 416 -9.05 43.96 -11.58
C ASN A 416 -8.50 42.86 -10.64
N THR A 417 -9.01 42.76 -9.41
CA THR A 417 -8.58 41.80 -8.39
C THR A 417 -9.78 41.02 -7.87
N LEU A 418 -9.69 39.69 -7.94
CA LEU A 418 -10.67 38.79 -7.34
C LEU A 418 -10.08 38.22 -6.05
N LEU A 419 -10.83 38.32 -4.97
CA LEU A 419 -10.50 37.74 -3.69
C LEU A 419 -11.46 36.60 -3.41
N PHE A 420 -10.90 35.50 -2.92
CA PHE A 420 -11.62 34.27 -2.68
C PHE A 420 -11.51 33.90 -1.21
N LYS A 421 -12.63 33.40 -0.68
CA LYS A 421 -12.69 32.88 0.68
C LYS A 421 -12.87 31.37 0.60
N PRO A 422 -11.87 30.58 1.04
CA PRO A 422 -11.99 29.13 1.00
C PRO A 422 -13.14 28.61 1.87
N GLN A 423 -13.71 27.47 1.50
CA GLN A 423 -14.80 26.82 2.25
C GLN A 423 -14.30 25.85 3.32
N ILE A 424 -13.09 25.30 3.14
CA ILE A 424 -12.51 24.32 4.04
C ILE A 424 -11.67 25.06 5.08
N ASP A 425 -11.96 24.80 6.36
CA ASP A 425 -11.24 25.40 7.48
C ASP A 425 -9.83 24.82 7.60
N ALA A 426 -8.83 25.69 7.57
CA ALA A 426 -7.42 25.32 7.65
C ALA A 426 -6.90 25.26 9.10
N VAL A 427 -7.60 24.58 10.00
CA VAL A 427 -7.28 24.55 11.45
C VAL A 427 -5.85 24.05 11.73
N GLY A 428 -5.32 23.18 10.84
CA GLY A 428 -3.95 22.67 10.90
C GLY A 428 -2.85 23.67 10.51
N TYR A 429 -3.19 24.73 9.76
CA TYR A 429 -2.25 25.71 9.22
C TYR A 429 -2.24 26.96 10.09
N LYS A 430 -1.51 26.90 11.21
CA LYS A 430 -1.42 28.02 12.16
C LYS A 430 -0.58 29.19 11.67
N GLU A 431 0.36 28.92 10.76
CA GLU A 431 1.30 29.90 10.25
C GLU A 431 1.47 29.72 8.74
N LEU A 432 1.34 30.81 7.99
CA LEU A 432 1.77 30.90 6.60
C LEU A 432 2.97 31.84 6.54
N LEU A 433 4.16 31.25 6.60
CA LEU A 433 5.40 32.02 6.52
C LEU A 433 5.51 32.72 5.16
N PRO A 434 6.19 33.87 5.06
CA PRO A 434 6.45 34.48 3.78
C PRO A 434 7.28 33.57 2.86
N GLU A 435 6.75 33.23 1.69
CA GLU A 435 7.34 32.38 0.65
C GLU A 435 7.08 33.01 -0.72
N ASN A 436 8.06 32.99 -1.64
CA ASN A 436 7.91 33.54 -3.00
C ASN A 436 7.18 34.89 -3.09
N LYS A 437 7.65 35.86 -2.28
CA LYS A 437 7.07 37.20 -2.26
C LYS A 437 7.31 37.93 -3.59
N PRO A 438 6.37 38.77 -4.05
CA PRO A 438 6.64 39.70 -5.14
C PRO A 438 7.80 40.64 -4.80
N THR A 439 8.76 40.77 -5.71
CA THR A 439 9.88 41.73 -5.61
C THR A 439 9.80 42.84 -6.65
N GLY A 440 8.86 42.75 -7.57
CA GLY A 440 8.72 43.67 -8.70
C GLY A 440 7.36 43.55 -9.37
N LEU A 441 7.32 43.69 -10.69
CA LEU A 441 6.09 43.62 -11.46
C LEU A 441 5.43 42.25 -11.34
N VAL A 442 4.21 42.21 -10.82
CA VAL A 442 3.40 40.99 -10.77
C VAL A 442 2.68 40.84 -12.11
N PRO A 443 2.80 39.69 -12.80
CA PRO A 443 2.12 39.46 -14.06
C PRO A 443 0.60 39.28 -13.86
N ALA A 444 -0.17 39.59 -14.91
CA ALA A 444 -1.58 39.25 -14.96
C ALA A 444 -1.79 37.74 -14.83
N GLY A 445 -2.88 37.34 -14.18
CA GLY A 445 -3.22 35.96 -13.87
C GLY A 445 -2.48 35.38 -12.66
N ALA A 446 -1.59 36.12 -11.99
CA ALA A 446 -0.87 35.60 -10.83
C ALA A 446 -1.83 35.25 -9.67
N ILE A 447 -1.60 34.10 -9.04
CA ILE A 447 -2.34 33.63 -7.87
C ILE A 447 -1.49 33.91 -6.62
N GLY A 448 -2.07 34.62 -5.67
CA GLY A 448 -1.42 34.98 -4.42
C GLY A 448 -2.22 34.57 -3.21
N VAL A 449 -1.53 34.19 -2.14
CA VAL A 449 -2.12 33.91 -0.83
C VAL A 449 -1.53 34.87 0.18
N SER A 450 -2.37 35.46 1.01
CA SER A 450 -1.92 36.32 2.10
C SER A 450 -1.21 35.50 3.19
N ASN A 451 -0.01 35.96 3.58
CA ASN A 451 0.83 35.30 4.57
C ASN A 451 0.65 35.94 5.96
N GLN A 452 1.42 35.48 6.95
CA GLN A 452 1.32 35.90 8.35
C GLN A 452 1.55 37.40 8.62
N VAL A 453 2.13 38.15 7.69
CA VAL A 453 2.30 39.60 7.80
C VAL A 453 0.97 40.33 7.60
N ALA A 454 0.01 39.71 6.90
CA ALA A 454 -1.32 40.25 6.69
C ALA A 454 -2.18 40.15 7.96
N LYS A 455 -3.16 41.06 8.11
CA LYS A 455 -4.17 40.95 9.18
C LYS A 455 -5.11 39.75 8.98
N LYS A 456 -5.38 39.39 7.73
CA LYS A 456 -6.20 38.24 7.34
C LYS A 456 -5.30 37.25 6.60
N ILE A 457 -4.87 36.21 7.31
CA ILE A 457 -4.00 35.16 6.76
C ILE A 457 -4.85 34.21 5.90
N GLY A 458 -4.30 33.74 4.79
CA GLY A 458 -4.91 32.67 3.99
C GLY A 458 -5.96 33.12 2.97
N LEU A 459 -6.21 34.43 2.84
CA LEU A 459 -7.00 34.98 1.74
C LEU A 459 -6.29 34.71 0.41
N VAL A 460 -7.00 34.06 -0.50
CA VAL A 460 -6.52 33.76 -1.85
C VAL A 460 -6.99 34.88 -2.77
N GLY A 461 -6.15 35.32 -3.70
CA GLY A 461 -6.56 36.27 -4.71
C GLY A 461 -5.85 36.09 -6.04
N VAL A 462 -6.54 36.54 -7.09
CA VAL A 462 -6.05 36.54 -8.47
C VAL A 462 -6.14 37.95 -9.01
N ARG A 463 -5.09 38.38 -9.72
CA ARG A 463 -5.04 39.69 -10.34
C ARG A 463 -5.06 39.61 -11.85
N LEU A 464 -5.96 40.35 -12.49
CA LEU A 464 -6.16 40.32 -13.95
C LEU A 464 -5.28 41.29 -14.72
N VAL A 465 -4.66 42.25 -14.04
CA VAL A 465 -3.75 43.25 -14.63
C VAL A 465 -2.41 43.28 -13.88
N GLN A 466 -1.38 43.80 -14.54
CA GLN A 466 -0.07 43.95 -13.93
C GLN A 466 -0.06 45.06 -12.87
N ASP A 467 0.69 44.86 -11.79
CA ASP A 467 0.83 45.87 -10.73
C ASP A 467 2.20 45.82 -10.04
N LYS A 468 2.60 46.95 -9.46
CA LYS A 468 3.91 47.17 -8.84
C LYS A 468 3.85 47.51 -7.34
N ARG A 469 2.65 47.59 -6.75
CA ARG A 469 2.37 48.09 -5.40
C ARG A 469 1.69 47.05 -4.50
N TYR A 470 0.75 46.26 -5.04
CA TYR A 470 -0.04 45.29 -4.27
C TYR A 470 -0.01 43.89 -4.89
N GLY A 471 0.09 42.87 -4.05
CA GLY A 471 0.09 41.47 -4.47
C GLY A 471 -1.31 40.98 -4.85
N PRO A 472 -1.44 39.82 -5.51
CA PRO A 472 -2.74 39.29 -5.94
C PRO A 472 -3.73 39.01 -4.81
N SER A 473 -3.26 38.81 -3.57
CA SER A 473 -4.12 38.59 -2.40
C SER A 473 -4.78 39.88 -1.86
N GLY A 474 -4.62 41.02 -2.55
CA GLY A 474 -5.09 42.33 -2.08
C GLY A 474 -4.22 42.98 -1.00
N GLU A 475 -3.14 42.31 -0.58
CA GLU A 475 -2.21 42.78 0.46
C GLU A 475 -0.94 43.38 -0.17
N LYS A 476 -0.08 44.00 0.65
CA LYS A 476 1.25 44.47 0.20
C LYS A 476 2.12 43.28 -0.21
N PHE A 477 3.13 43.53 -1.06
CA PHE A 477 4.07 42.50 -1.52
C PHE A 477 4.72 41.68 -0.39
N GLU A 478 5.05 42.31 0.74
CA GLU A 478 5.63 41.61 1.89
C GLU A 478 4.67 40.59 2.53
N ALA A 479 3.37 40.83 2.38
CA ALA A 479 2.28 40.07 2.96
C ALA A 479 1.60 39.11 1.98
N THR A 480 2.14 38.95 0.76
CA THR A 480 1.61 38.04 -0.27
C THR A 480 2.65 37.03 -0.71
N ASN A 481 2.24 35.76 -0.77
CA ASN A 481 3.03 34.67 -1.34
C ASN A 481 2.46 34.31 -2.71
N ILE A 482 3.29 34.28 -3.76
CA ILE A 482 2.86 33.85 -5.09
C ILE A 482 2.97 32.33 -5.18
N ILE A 483 1.86 31.66 -5.53
CA ILE A 483 1.80 30.19 -5.57
C ILE A 483 1.64 29.63 -6.98
N GLY A 484 1.33 30.47 -7.96
CA GLY A 484 1.02 30.02 -9.31
C GLY A 484 0.43 31.11 -10.19
N ARG A 485 -0.20 30.68 -11.28
CA ARG A 485 -0.94 31.54 -12.19
C ARG A 485 -2.14 30.83 -12.80
N VAL A 486 -3.13 31.63 -13.18
CA VAL A 486 -4.23 31.25 -14.05
C VAL A 486 -3.74 31.26 -15.49
N LEU A 487 -4.04 30.20 -16.25
CA LEU A 487 -3.62 30.07 -17.64
C LEU A 487 -4.51 30.87 -18.60
N GLU A 488 -5.79 31.04 -18.26
CA GLU A 488 -6.81 31.75 -19.05
C GLU A 488 -7.46 32.87 -18.20
N PRO A 489 -6.74 33.95 -17.84
CA PRO A 489 -7.25 34.98 -16.93
C PRO A 489 -8.50 35.71 -17.45
N GLU A 490 -8.72 35.72 -18.77
CA GLU A 490 -9.90 36.28 -19.42
C GLU A 490 -11.21 35.64 -18.95
N LYS A 491 -11.21 34.36 -18.56
CA LYS A 491 -12.38 33.66 -18.00
C LYS A 491 -12.86 34.26 -16.68
N LEU A 492 -12.04 35.06 -16.01
CA LEU A 492 -12.34 35.67 -14.72
C LEU A 492 -12.88 37.11 -14.82
N GLN A 493 -12.98 37.69 -16.02
CA GLN A 493 -13.37 39.10 -16.19
C GLN A 493 -14.83 39.37 -15.83
N ASP A 494 -15.73 38.42 -16.10
CA ASP A 494 -17.17 38.58 -15.90
C ASP A 494 -17.68 37.97 -14.59
N VAL A 495 -16.77 37.45 -13.76
CA VAL A 495 -17.10 36.77 -12.50
C VAL A 495 -17.57 37.77 -11.45
N LYS A 496 -18.67 37.43 -10.77
CA LYS A 496 -19.31 38.33 -9.78
C LYS A 496 -19.10 37.86 -8.34
N GLU A 497 -19.25 38.79 -7.41
CA GLU A 497 -19.25 38.50 -5.98
C GLU A 497 -20.39 37.51 -5.64
N GLY A 498 -20.07 36.49 -4.83
CA GLY A 498 -21.01 35.43 -4.44
C GLY A 498 -21.07 34.25 -5.41
N GLU A 499 -20.45 34.33 -6.59
CA GLU A 499 -20.31 33.19 -7.49
C GLU A 499 -19.24 32.19 -7.00
N THR A 500 -19.33 30.94 -7.43
CA THR A 500 -18.29 29.93 -7.18
C THR A 500 -17.66 29.55 -8.51
N ILE A 501 -16.38 29.84 -8.65
CA ILE A 501 -15.57 29.32 -9.77
C ILE A 501 -14.93 27.99 -9.36
N TYR A 502 -14.52 27.22 -10.35
CA TYR A 502 -13.84 25.95 -10.12
C TYR A 502 -12.45 26.00 -10.72
N VAL A 503 -11.46 25.51 -9.97
CA VAL A 503 -10.08 25.46 -10.41
C VAL A 503 -9.63 24.02 -10.65
N GLN A 504 -8.84 23.83 -11.70
CA GLN A 504 -8.19 22.56 -12.01
C GLN A 504 -6.71 22.79 -12.29
N GLU A 505 -5.86 22.02 -11.63
CA GLU A 505 -4.42 22.05 -11.87
C GLU A 505 -4.08 21.36 -13.19
N VAL A 506 -3.27 22.03 -14.02
CA VAL A 506 -2.64 21.43 -15.20
C VAL A 506 -1.19 21.10 -14.85
N ARG A 507 -0.89 19.80 -14.73
CA ARG A 507 0.47 19.29 -14.50
C ARG A 507 1.20 19.19 -15.85
N LYS A 508 2.43 19.69 -15.91
CA LYS A 508 3.32 19.58 -17.07
C LYS A 508 4.21 18.35 -16.96
#